data_AF-A0A962ZWT6-F1
#
_entry.id   AF-A0A962ZWT6-F1
#
_cell.length_a   1.000
_cell.length_b   1.000
_cell.length_c   1.000
_cell.angle_alpha   90.00
_cell.angle_beta   90.00
_cell.angle_gamma   90.00
#
_symmetry.space_group_name_H-M   'P 1'
#
loop_
_entity.id
_entity.type
_entity.pdbx_description
1 polymer ?
#
loop_
_entity_poly.entity_id
_entity_poly.type
_entity_poly.pdbx_seq_one_letter_code
_entity_poly.pdbx_strand_id
1 'polypeptide(L)'
;MPEVRAVTRTGRLLTALALTACVLGAALAWLLLFYKAPPVDPAWALDGSREIPAGAVTVRFTGTSTLLFSDGETSWMVDGWFSRPGPLSLLFGKIAPDPEAIEQGLAANEVTQLAAVFVMHSHYDHAMDAPEVVRRTGAVLLGSESTANIGRGWGLPASQIQVVADRAPFQ
;
A
#
# COMPACT_ATOMS: atom_id res chain seq x y z
N MET A 1 24.83 -14.79 52.25
CA MET A 1 24.98 -15.72 51.10
C MET A 1 24.65 -15.02 49.77
N PRO A 2 25.48 -14.07 49.30
CA PRO A 2 25.22 -13.31 48.06
C PRO A 2 25.84 -13.94 46.79
N GLU A 3 26.93 -14.71 46.90
CA GLU A 3 27.70 -15.22 45.75
C GLU A 3 26.94 -16.23 44.87
N VAL A 4 26.15 -17.13 45.46
CA VAL A 4 25.41 -18.17 44.71
C VAL A 4 24.31 -17.56 43.80
N ARG A 5 23.75 -16.40 44.19
CA ARG A 5 22.78 -15.66 43.38
C ARG A 5 23.42 -14.90 42.21
N ALA A 6 24.70 -14.53 42.31
CA ALA A 6 25.42 -13.85 41.24
C ALA A 6 25.78 -14.82 40.11
N VAL A 7 26.31 -16.00 40.45
CA VAL A 7 26.69 -17.05 39.47
C VAL A 7 25.50 -17.53 38.64
N THR A 8 24.33 -17.71 39.26
CA THR A 8 23.10 -18.11 38.58
C THR A 8 22.52 -17.02 37.67
N ARG A 9 22.71 -15.73 38.00
CA ARG A 9 22.37 -14.60 37.13
C ARG A 9 23.28 -14.52 35.91
N THR A 10 24.60 -14.67 36.11
CA THR A 10 25.58 -14.65 35.01
C THR A 10 25.37 -15.83 34.05
N GLY A 11 25.10 -17.03 34.57
CA GLY A 11 24.78 -18.20 33.75
C GLY A 11 23.52 -18.00 32.90
N ARG A 12 22.44 -17.48 33.49
CA ARG A 12 21.19 -17.18 32.75
C ARG A 12 21.39 -16.09 31.70
N LEU A 13 22.21 -15.07 31.99
CA LEU A 13 22.53 -14.01 31.03
C LEU A 13 23.31 -14.57 29.83
N LEU A 14 24.32 -15.42 30.08
CA LEU A 14 25.10 -16.07 29.02
C LEU A 14 24.22 -16.99 28.16
N THR A 15 23.33 -17.77 28.76
CA THR A 15 22.36 -18.59 28.01
C THR A 15 21.41 -17.72 27.17
N ALA A 16 20.90 -16.63 27.71
CA ALA A 16 20.03 -15.71 26.96
C ALA A 16 20.77 -15.09 25.77
N LEU A 17 22.01 -14.61 25.97
CA LEU A 17 22.84 -14.06 24.91
C LEU A 17 23.14 -15.09 23.81
N ALA A 18 23.44 -16.34 24.19
CA ALA A 18 23.67 -17.42 23.23
C ALA A 18 22.41 -17.73 22.41
N LEU A 19 21.24 -17.81 23.05
CA LEU A 19 19.97 -18.02 22.35
C LEU A 19 19.64 -16.86 21.40
N THR A 20 19.83 -15.61 21.84
CA THR A 20 19.64 -14.43 20.98
C THR A 20 20.59 -14.47 19.78
N ALA A 21 21.86 -14.81 19.99
CA ALA A 21 22.83 -14.94 18.90
C ALA A 21 22.44 -16.05 17.92
N CYS A 22 21.94 -17.19 18.40
CA CYS A 22 21.42 -18.26 17.54
C CYS A 22 20.21 -17.80 16.73
N VAL A 23 19.25 -17.09 17.34
CA VAL A 23 18.07 -16.57 16.62
C VAL A 23 18.48 -15.54 15.57
N LEU A 24 19.37 -14.61 15.91
CA LEU A 24 19.88 -13.61 14.95
C LEU A 24 20.67 -14.27 13.83
N GLY A 25 21.49 -15.28 14.14
CA GLY A 25 22.23 -16.06 13.15
C GLY A 25 21.31 -16.83 12.21
N ALA A 26 20.25 -17.46 12.74
CA ALA A 26 19.23 -18.14 11.93
C ALA A 26 18.44 -17.16 11.06
N ALA A 27 18.06 -16.00 11.60
CA ALA A 27 17.36 -14.96 10.84
C ALA A 27 18.25 -14.39 9.72
N LEU A 28 19.53 -14.14 10.00
CA LEU A 28 20.49 -13.69 8.99
C LEU A 28 20.75 -14.77 7.94
N ALA A 29 20.92 -16.04 8.33
CA ALA A 29 21.09 -17.14 7.40
C ALA A 29 19.84 -17.31 6.53
N TRP A 30 18.64 -17.21 7.11
CA TRP A 30 17.39 -17.22 6.35
C TRP A 30 17.33 -16.05 5.37
N LEU A 31 17.69 -14.85 5.82
CA LEU A 31 17.74 -13.68 4.94
C LEU A 31 18.75 -13.89 3.81
N LEU A 32 19.97 -14.34 4.07
CA LEU A 32 20.99 -14.53 3.02
C LEU A 32 20.69 -15.68 2.06
N LEU A 33 20.03 -16.75 2.54
CA LEU A 33 19.73 -17.94 1.73
C LEU A 33 18.42 -17.81 0.94
N PHE A 34 17.46 -17.02 1.43
CA PHE A 34 16.13 -16.89 0.83
C PHE A 34 15.81 -15.48 0.32
N TYR A 35 16.62 -14.47 0.63
CA TYR A 35 16.52 -13.17 -0.02
C TYR A 35 16.89 -13.34 -1.49
N LYS A 36 15.87 -13.22 -2.33
CA LYS A 36 16.04 -12.96 -3.74
C LYS A 36 15.96 -11.47 -3.91
N ALA A 37 16.91 -10.90 -4.67
CA ALA A 37 16.73 -9.54 -5.16
C ALA A 37 15.33 -9.45 -5.80
N PRO A 38 14.58 -8.36 -5.58
CA PRO A 38 13.34 -8.12 -6.30
C PRO A 38 13.60 -8.37 -7.80
N PRO A 39 12.75 -9.14 -8.49
CA PRO A 39 12.96 -9.47 -9.91
C PRO A 39 12.60 -8.28 -10.82
N VAL A 40 13.03 -7.08 -10.43
CA VAL A 40 12.81 -5.82 -11.12
C VAL A 40 14.17 -5.16 -11.27
N ASP A 41 14.71 -5.23 -12.48
CA ASP A 41 15.87 -4.43 -12.86
C ASP A 41 15.39 -2.97 -13.01
N PRO A 42 15.99 -1.99 -12.31
CA PRO A 42 15.67 -0.58 -12.51
C PRO A 42 15.81 -0.12 -13.97
N ALA A 43 16.65 -0.78 -14.77
CA ALA A 43 16.76 -0.52 -16.20
C ALA A 43 15.52 -0.93 -17.01
N TRP A 44 14.62 -1.74 -16.45
CA TRP A 44 13.31 -2.06 -17.05
C TRP A 44 12.23 -1.03 -16.73
N ALA A 45 12.55 0.03 -15.97
CA ALA A 45 11.64 1.13 -15.77
C ALA A 45 11.32 1.75 -17.14
N LEU A 46 10.08 1.62 -17.56
CA LEU A 46 9.56 2.30 -18.74
C LEU A 46 8.85 3.56 -18.27
N ASP A 47 9.17 4.68 -18.89
CA ASP A 47 8.36 5.88 -18.73
C ASP A 47 6.96 5.59 -19.25
N GLY A 48 5.94 5.95 -18.46
CA GLY A 48 4.56 5.83 -18.90
C GLY A 48 4.32 6.72 -20.12
N SER A 49 3.65 6.19 -21.14
CA SER A 49 3.18 7.03 -22.26
C SER A 49 2.33 8.17 -21.70
N ARG A 50 2.64 9.39 -22.16
CA ARG A 50 1.85 10.60 -21.85
C ARG A 50 0.74 10.84 -22.86
N GLU A 51 0.76 10.11 -23.97
CA GLU A 51 -0.22 10.23 -25.03
C GLU A 51 -1.25 9.11 -24.92
N ILE A 52 -2.53 9.50 -25.04
CA ILE A 52 -3.66 8.60 -25.15
C ILE A 52 -4.17 8.74 -26.59
N PRO A 53 -3.96 7.73 -27.46
CA PRO A 53 -4.43 7.79 -28.84
C PRO A 53 -5.95 7.94 -28.91
N ALA A 54 -6.43 8.68 -29.90
CA ALA A 54 -7.87 8.86 -30.11
C ALA A 54 -8.58 7.50 -30.31
N GLY A 55 -9.64 7.27 -29.54
CA GLY A 55 -10.42 6.02 -29.58
C GLY A 55 -9.76 4.83 -28.90
N ALA A 56 -8.70 5.03 -28.11
CA ALA A 56 -8.04 4.00 -27.34
C ALA A 56 -8.26 4.20 -25.82
N VAL A 57 -8.14 3.10 -25.07
CA VAL A 57 -8.00 3.12 -23.62
C VAL A 57 -6.57 2.74 -23.29
N THR A 58 -5.91 3.55 -22.45
CA THR A 58 -4.58 3.25 -21.92
C THR A 58 -4.69 2.77 -20.47
N VAL A 59 -3.72 1.95 -20.07
CA VAL A 59 -3.57 1.48 -18.70
C VAL A 59 -2.14 1.75 -18.26
N ARG A 60 -1.97 2.45 -17.15
CA ARG A 60 -0.67 2.72 -16.53
C ARG A 60 -0.58 1.95 -15.23
N PHE A 61 0.44 1.10 -15.12
CA PHE A 61 0.77 0.42 -13.86
C PHE A 61 1.76 1.27 -13.06
N THR A 62 1.39 1.61 -11.83
CA THR A 62 2.15 2.57 -11.01
C THR A 62 2.74 1.91 -9.75
N GLY A 63 2.72 0.58 -9.71
CA GLY A 63 3.25 -0.24 -8.62
C GLY A 63 2.17 -0.86 -7.73
N THR A 64 2.57 -1.96 -7.09
CA THR A 64 1.71 -2.85 -6.30
C THR A 64 0.49 -3.32 -7.08
N SER A 65 -0.69 -2.74 -6.83
CA SER A 65 -1.96 -3.04 -7.47
C SER A 65 -2.55 -1.82 -8.17
N THR A 66 -1.86 -0.67 -8.14
CA THR A 66 -2.39 0.59 -8.66
C THR A 66 -2.31 0.62 -10.19
N LEU A 67 -3.49 0.69 -10.79
CA LEU A 67 -3.69 0.85 -12.23
C LEU A 67 -4.48 2.12 -12.49
N LEU A 68 -4.02 2.94 -13.42
CA LEU A 68 -4.75 4.09 -13.94
C LEU A 68 -5.25 3.77 -15.34
N PHE A 69 -6.56 3.84 -15.54
CA PHE A 69 -7.20 3.67 -16.84
C PHE A 69 -7.66 5.03 -17.35
N SER A 70 -7.46 5.29 -18.65
CA SER A 70 -7.92 6.52 -19.27
C SER A 70 -8.17 6.38 -20.77
N ASP A 71 -9.24 7.00 -21.25
CA ASP A 71 -9.57 7.17 -22.68
C ASP A 71 -9.22 8.58 -23.22
N GLY A 72 -8.62 9.44 -22.38
CA GLY A 72 -8.28 10.83 -22.68
C GLY A 72 -9.31 11.85 -22.22
N GLU A 73 -10.53 11.43 -21.88
CA GLU A 73 -11.60 12.28 -21.33
C GLU A 73 -11.91 11.88 -19.89
N THR A 74 -12.07 10.58 -19.65
CA THR A 74 -12.41 9.99 -18.35
C THR A 74 -11.25 9.12 -17.86
N SER A 75 -10.90 9.31 -16.59
CA SER A 75 -9.86 8.52 -15.92
C SER A 75 -10.40 7.92 -14.63
N TRP A 76 -10.02 6.68 -14.34
CA TRP A 76 -10.32 6.01 -13.08
C TRP A 76 -9.15 5.16 -12.63
N MET A 77 -9.09 4.89 -11.32
CA MET A 77 -7.94 4.24 -10.70
C MET A 77 -8.35 3.00 -9.92
N VAL A 78 -7.47 2.01 -9.87
CA VAL A 78 -7.55 0.88 -8.94
C VAL A 78 -6.69 1.21 -7.72
N ASP A 79 -7.28 1.08 -6.52
CA ASP A 79 -6.69 1.20 -5.18
C ASP A 79 -6.02 2.55 -4.83
N GLY A 80 -5.08 3.04 -5.63
CA GLY A 80 -4.36 4.29 -5.36
C GLY A 80 -3.41 4.22 -4.17
N TRP A 81 -2.64 3.13 -4.03
CA TRP A 81 -1.73 2.91 -2.90
C TRP A 81 -0.33 3.49 -3.14
N PHE A 82 -0.10 4.66 -2.55
CA PHE A 82 1.10 5.48 -2.71
C PHE A 82 1.96 5.55 -1.44
N SER A 83 1.36 5.48 -0.24
CA SER A 83 2.03 5.67 1.06
C SER A 83 3.08 4.59 1.38
N ARG A 84 2.82 3.34 0.96
CA ARG A 84 3.77 2.20 1.00
C ARG A 84 4.61 2.11 2.30
N PRO A 85 3.96 1.98 3.48
CA PRO A 85 4.66 1.88 4.75
C PRO A 85 5.66 0.71 4.77
N GLY A 86 6.88 0.99 5.24
CA GLY A 86 7.94 -0.01 5.32
C GLY A 86 7.72 -1.08 6.42
N PRO A 87 8.51 -2.17 6.41
CA PRO A 87 8.32 -3.31 7.32
C PRO A 87 8.31 -2.97 8.81
N LEU A 88 9.13 -2.01 9.25
CA LEU A 88 9.17 -1.61 10.66
C LEU A 88 7.88 -0.90 11.09
N SER A 89 7.32 -0.05 10.23
CA SER A 89 6.03 0.61 10.48
C SER A 89 4.89 -0.40 10.52
N LEU A 90 4.96 -1.45 9.70
CA LEU A 90 3.98 -2.54 9.70
C LEU A 90 4.07 -3.42 10.95
N LEU A 91 5.29 -3.71 11.43
CA LEU A 91 5.50 -4.62 12.56
C LEU A 91 5.31 -3.94 13.93
N PHE A 92 5.72 -2.69 14.05
CA PHE A 92 5.83 -2.01 15.35
C PHE A 92 5.09 -0.68 15.42
N GLY A 93 4.55 -0.20 14.29
CA GLY A 93 3.94 1.11 14.17
C GLY A 93 2.43 1.08 13.99
N LYS A 94 1.87 2.27 13.84
CA LYS A 94 0.54 2.48 13.27
C LYS A 94 0.74 3.00 11.85
N ILE A 95 -0.01 2.44 10.91
CA ILE A 95 -0.02 2.91 9.51
C ILE A 95 -1.18 3.87 9.30
N ALA A 96 -0.97 4.83 8.41
CA ALA A 96 -1.96 5.79 7.96
C ALA A 96 -1.58 6.25 6.54
N PRO A 97 -2.51 6.86 5.79
CA PRO A 97 -2.18 7.57 4.57
C PRO A 97 -1.09 8.61 4.80
N ASP A 98 -0.11 8.65 3.93
CA ASP A 98 0.91 9.69 3.83
C ASP A 98 0.45 10.71 2.76
N PRO A 99 0.02 11.92 3.19
CA PRO A 99 -0.48 12.95 2.27
C PRO A 99 0.52 13.38 1.20
N GLU A 100 1.83 13.35 1.51
CA GLU A 100 2.89 13.78 0.60
C GLU A 100 3.17 12.69 -0.44
N ALA A 101 3.23 11.43 -0.01
CA ALA A 101 3.38 10.30 -0.93
C ALA A 101 2.21 10.20 -1.91
N ILE A 102 0.98 10.43 -1.44
CA ILE A 102 -0.22 10.47 -2.29
C ILE A 102 -0.15 11.61 -3.30
N GLU A 103 0.28 12.81 -2.87
CA GLU A 103 0.46 13.94 -3.77
C GLU A 103 1.48 13.67 -4.87
N GLN A 104 2.65 13.16 -4.49
CA GLN A 104 3.71 12.77 -5.42
C GLN A 104 3.23 11.69 -6.38
N GLY A 105 2.48 10.70 -5.89
CA GLY A 105 1.90 9.61 -6.68
C GLY A 105 0.90 10.12 -7.72
N LEU A 106 -0.01 11.01 -7.32
CA LEU A 106 -0.98 11.61 -8.25
C LEU A 106 -0.29 12.51 -9.28
N ALA A 107 0.70 13.31 -8.86
CA ALA A 107 1.47 14.17 -9.74
C ALA A 107 2.28 13.36 -10.78
N ALA A 108 2.95 12.27 -10.35
CA ALA A 108 3.67 11.37 -11.25
C ALA A 108 2.75 10.67 -12.25
N ASN A 109 1.45 10.55 -11.92
CA ASN A 109 0.43 10.02 -12.80
C ASN A 109 -0.31 11.09 -13.62
N GLU A 110 0.03 12.37 -13.47
CA GLU A 110 -0.65 13.50 -14.12
C GLU A 110 -2.15 13.55 -13.79
N VAL A 111 -2.53 13.08 -12.59
CA VAL A 111 -3.92 12.99 -12.14
C VAL A 111 -4.30 14.22 -11.32
N THR A 112 -5.21 15.02 -11.85
CA THR A 112 -5.88 16.11 -11.12
C THR A 112 -7.33 15.78 -10.78
N GLN A 113 -7.97 14.92 -11.56
CA GLN A 113 -9.35 14.47 -11.38
C GLN A 113 -9.48 12.99 -11.74
N LEU A 114 -10.43 12.31 -11.11
CA LEU A 114 -10.80 10.93 -11.43
C LEU A 114 -12.32 10.80 -11.32
N ALA A 115 -12.92 9.97 -12.17
CA ALA A 115 -14.32 9.62 -12.05
C ALA A 115 -14.55 8.67 -10.87
N ALA A 116 -13.65 7.68 -10.70
CA ALA A 116 -13.78 6.67 -9.67
C ALA A 116 -12.42 6.14 -9.20
N VAL A 117 -12.41 5.63 -7.96
CA VAL A 117 -11.35 4.79 -7.41
C VAL A 117 -11.97 3.46 -6.98
N PHE A 118 -11.62 2.38 -7.68
CA PHE A 118 -12.06 1.03 -7.39
C PHE A 118 -11.08 0.36 -6.43
N VAL A 119 -11.55 0.04 -5.24
CA VAL A 119 -10.77 -0.70 -4.24
C VAL A 119 -11.07 -2.18 -4.36
N MET A 120 -10.06 -2.98 -4.69
CA MET A 120 -10.23 -4.41 -4.96
C MET A 120 -10.68 -5.18 -3.72
N HIS A 121 -10.06 -4.92 -2.57
CA HIS A 121 -10.48 -5.43 -1.28
C HIS A 121 -9.97 -4.54 -0.14
N SER A 122 -10.52 -4.70 1.07
CA SER A 122 -10.30 -3.74 2.17
C SER A 122 -9.04 -4.01 3.01
N HIS A 123 -7.96 -4.52 2.40
CA HIS A 123 -6.65 -4.62 3.05
C HIS A 123 -5.88 -3.29 2.90
N TYR A 124 -4.91 -3.02 3.78
CA TYR A 124 -4.33 -1.68 3.88
C TYR A 124 -3.56 -1.23 2.63
N ASP A 125 -2.94 -2.17 1.91
CA ASP A 125 -2.21 -1.96 0.65
C ASP A 125 -3.12 -1.75 -0.56
N HIS A 126 -4.44 -1.77 -0.34
CA HIS A 126 -5.46 -1.48 -1.34
C HIS A 126 -6.36 -0.31 -0.94
N ALA A 127 -6.77 -0.27 0.33
CA ALA A 127 -7.86 0.58 0.79
C ALA A 127 -7.42 1.76 1.67
N MET A 128 -6.19 1.77 2.18
CA MET A 128 -5.76 2.80 3.15
C MET A 128 -5.76 4.19 2.52
N ASP A 129 -5.13 4.33 1.35
CA ASP A 129 -4.95 5.63 0.68
C ASP A 129 -6.16 6.03 -0.16
N ALA A 130 -6.97 5.05 -0.59
CA ALA A 130 -8.06 5.25 -1.54
C ALA A 130 -9.02 6.40 -1.13
N PRO A 131 -9.45 6.54 0.14
CA PRO A 131 -10.31 7.65 0.53
C PRO A 131 -9.67 9.02 0.35
N GLU A 132 -8.36 9.14 0.60
CA GLU A 132 -7.62 10.39 0.44
C GLU A 132 -7.40 10.73 -1.03
N VAL A 133 -7.13 9.71 -1.86
CA VAL A 133 -7.10 9.86 -3.33
C VAL A 133 -8.46 10.35 -3.84
N VAL A 134 -9.55 9.73 -3.39
CA VAL A 134 -10.92 10.13 -3.74
C VAL A 134 -11.21 11.57 -3.34
N ARG A 135 -10.83 11.97 -2.13
CA ARG A 135 -11.02 13.33 -1.62
C ARG A 135 -10.31 14.37 -2.48
N ARG A 136 -9.08 14.09 -2.92
CA ARG A 136 -8.25 15.02 -3.71
C ARG A 136 -8.69 15.13 -5.17
N THR A 137 -9.23 14.05 -5.72
CA THR A 137 -9.56 13.96 -7.16
C THR A 137 -11.03 14.17 -7.47
N GLY A 138 -11.88 14.28 -6.45
CA GLY A 138 -13.33 14.42 -6.61
C GLY A 138 -14.05 13.14 -7.03
N ALA A 139 -13.36 11.99 -7.00
CA ALA A 139 -13.87 10.72 -7.47
C ALA A 139 -14.98 10.14 -6.60
N VAL A 140 -15.54 9.01 -7.03
CA VAL A 140 -16.34 8.11 -6.19
C VAL A 140 -15.48 6.93 -5.72
N LEU A 141 -15.50 6.64 -4.43
CA LEU A 141 -14.93 5.44 -3.82
C LEU A 141 -15.86 4.25 -4.09
N LEU A 142 -15.38 3.28 -4.87
CA LEU A 142 -16.12 2.07 -5.22
C LEU A 142 -15.47 0.86 -4.57
N GLY A 143 -16.28 0.03 -3.90
CA GLY A 143 -15.81 -1.20 -3.27
C GLY A 143 -16.87 -1.89 -2.43
N SER A 144 -16.43 -2.79 -1.55
CA SER A 144 -17.31 -3.49 -0.61
C SER A 144 -17.85 -2.56 0.48
N GLU A 145 -18.81 -3.04 1.29
CA GLU A 145 -19.25 -2.33 2.50
C GLU A 145 -18.09 -2.04 3.46
N SER A 146 -17.11 -2.93 3.56
CA SER A 146 -15.89 -2.71 4.36
C SER A 146 -15.08 -1.53 3.83
N THR A 147 -14.92 -1.41 2.50
CA THR A 147 -14.28 -0.25 1.87
C THR A 147 -15.09 1.03 2.14
N ALA A 148 -16.42 0.97 2.03
CA ALA A 148 -17.29 2.10 2.33
C ALA A 148 -17.13 2.57 3.79
N ASN A 149 -17.00 1.64 4.74
CA ASN A 149 -16.73 1.98 6.14
C ASN A 149 -15.37 2.65 6.35
N ILE A 150 -14.33 2.24 5.61
CA ILE A 150 -13.04 2.95 5.61
C ILE A 150 -13.22 4.38 5.08
N GLY A 151 -13.92 4.56 3.96
CA GLY A 151 -14.23 5.88 3.40
C GLY A 151 -15.01 6.79 4.36
N ARG A 152 -16.05 6.25 5.01
CA ARG A 152 -16.83 6.97 6.04
C ARG A 152 -15.95 7.33 7.23
N GLY A 153 -15.10 6.41 7.69
CA GLY A 153 -14.15 6.64 8.78
C GLY A 153 -13.10 7.71 8.46
N TRP A 154 -12.73 7.85 7.18
CA TRP A 154 -11.87 8.93 6.69
C TRP A 154 -12.59 10.28 6.57
N GLY A 155 -13.93 10.29 6.62
CA GLY A 155 -14.73 11.51 6.51
C GLY A 155 -15.13 11.87 5.08
N LEU A 156 -15.11 10.91 4.14
CA LEU A 156 -15.70 11.14 2.83
C LEU A 156 -17.21 11.39 2.94
N PRO A 157 -17.77 12.35 2.16
CA PRO A 157 -19.21 12.53 2.09
C PRO A 157 -19.86 11.31 1.45
N ALA A 158 -21.11 11.01 1.85
CA ALA A 158 -21.84 9.87 1.32
C ALA A 158 -21.99 9.88 -0.22
N SER A 159 -21.98 11.07 -0.84
CA SER A 159 -22.01 11.23 -2.30
C SER A 159 -20.75 10.73 -3.01
N GLN A 160 -19.63 10.54 -2.30
CA GLN A 160 -18.39 9.99 -2.84
C GLN A 160 -18.19 8.52 -2.46
N ILE A 161 -19.19 7.84 -1.90
CA ILE A 161 -19.06 6.44 -1.46
C ILE A 161 -20.17 5.62 -2.10
N GLN A 162 -19.79 4.58 -2.83
CA GLN A 162 -20.75 3.65 -3.39
C GLN A 162 -20.29 2.21 -3.23
N VAL A 163 -21.18 1.41 -2.64
CA VAL A 163 -20.98 -0.03 -2.47
C VAL A 163 -21.35 -0.72 -3.77
N VAL A 164 -20.44 -1.54 -4.29
CA VAL A 164 -20.67 -2.32 -5.51
C VAL A 164 -21.33 -3.65 -5.19
N ALA A 165 -22.20 -4.11 -6.08
CA ALA A 165 -22.85 -5.41 -6.01
C ALA A 165 -22.40 -6.29 -7.17
N ASP A 166 -22.39 -7.61 -6.96
CA ASP A 166 -22.04 -8.57 -8.00
C ASP A 166 -22.96 -8.38 -9.22
N ARG A 167 -22.34 -8.30 -10.41
CA ARG A 167 -23.00 -8.10 -11.71
C ARG A 167 -23.86 -6.84 -11.84
N ALA A 168 -23.73 -5.87 -10.93
CA ALA A 168 -24.39 -4.57 -11.06
C ALA A 168 -23.50 -3.61 -11.85
N PRO A 169 -24.01 -2.95 -12.91
CA PRO A 169 -23.26 -1.91 -13.61
C PRO A 169 -23.09 -0.67 -12.73
N PHE A 170 -21.98 0.03 -12.91
CA PHE A 170 -21.76 1.38 -12.40
C PHE A 170 -22.08 2.38 -13.52
N GLN A 171 -22.85 3.43 -13.20
CA GLN A 171 -23.23 4.52 -14.10
C GLN A 171 -22.87 5.85 -13.47
#